data_AF-A0A7C5IMT5-F1
#
_entry.id   AF-A0A7C5IMT5-F1
#
_cell.length_a   1.000
_cell.length_b   1.000
_cell.length_c   1.000
_cell.angle_alpha   90.00
_cell.angle_beta   90.00
_cell.angle_gamma   90.00
#
_symmetry.space_group_name_H-M   'P 1'
#
loop_
_entity.id
_entity.type
_entity.pdbx_description
1 polymer ?
#
loop_
_entity_poly.entity_id
_entity_poly.type
_entity_poly.pdbx_seq_one_letter_code
_entity_poly.pdbx_strand_id
1 'polypeptide(L)'
;MSRNRIFNIIMIPLGLGLGLWVGWLLLNQAGEAPDYFAQYFVPHPIRDLDTGPMVHWSKAVNVYALGDYVAANAELRAAEQAQELPRVITRFYQGQCLLATGYAREAETLYRKLLQQPAGPHEPMQWYLMLAQVDLGQFQAAREMLAEIISEQGYYAGTAAQLLGELDSGAL
;
A
#
# COMPACT_ATOMS: atom_id res chain seq x y z
N MET A 1 67.92 26.98 42.82
CA MET A 1 67.78 25.52 43.09
C MET A 1 66.34 25.29 43.55
N SER A 2 65.51 24.37 43.06
CA SER A 2 65.61 23.30 42.05
C SER A 2 64.16 22.82 41.74
N ARG A 3 63.83 22.73 40.44
CA ARG A 3 62.93 21.81 39.68
C ARG A 3 61.93 20.87 40.40
N ASN A 4 60.68 20.86 39.92
CA ASN A 4 59.95 19.73 39.27
C ASN A 4 58.46 20.13 39.03
N ARG A 5 57.98 20.45 37.82
CA ARG A 5 57.48 19.58 36.73
C ARG A 5 56.75 18.32 37.21
N ILE A 6 55.45 18.21 36.88
CA ILE A 6 54.75 17.11 36.17
C ILE A 6 53.25 17.23 36.53
N PHE A 7 52.36 17.42 35.55
CA PHE A 7 51.25 16.49 35.27
C PHE A 7 50.47 16.94 34.02
N ASN A 8 50.81 16.24 32.94
CA ASN A 8 50.00 15.82 31.80
C ASN A 8 48.67 16.53 31.50
N ILE A 9 48.71 17.20 30.35
CA ILE A 9 47.71 17.21 29.27
C ILE A 9 46.76 15.99 29.35
N ILE A 10 45.48 16.23 29.65
CA ILE A 10 44.39 15.37 29.19
C ILE A 10 43.66 16.14 28.09
N MET A 11 44.18 16.01 26.87
CA MET A 11 43.51 16.43 25.65
C MET A 11 42.49 15.33 25.31
N ILE A 12 41.26 15.49 25.78
CA ILE A 12 40.15 14.58 25.48
C ILE A 12 39.76 14.77 23.99
N PRO A 13 39.59 13.69 23.21
CA PRO A 13 39.33 13.77 21.78
C PRO A 13 37.89 14.25 21.51
N LEU A 14 37.70 15.56 21.39
CA LEU A 14 36.41 16.19 21.04
C LEU A 14 35.97 15.96 19.58
N GLY A 15 36.79 15.28 18.76
CA GLY A 15 36.52 15.12 17.33
C GLY A 15 35.57 13.96 16.97
N LEU A 16 35.52 12.87 17.75
CA LEU A 16 34.79 11.66 17.36
C LEU A 16 33.29 11.71 17.69
N GLY A 17 32.92 12.39 18.78
CA GLY A 17 31.51 12.53 19.15
C GLY A 17 30.71 13.42 18.18
N LEU A 18 31.35 14.47 17.64
CA LEU A 18 30.70 15.37 16.69
C LEU A 18 30.45 14.68 15.34
N GLY A 19 31.39 13.87 14.87
CA GLY A 19 31.24 13.12 13.61
C GLY A 19 30.11 12.09 13.66
N LEU A 20 29.94 11.40 14.79
CA LEU A 20 28.84 10.46 14.98
C LEU A 20 27.49 11.16 15.12
N TRP A 21 27.44 12.31 15.81
CA TRP A 21 26.20 13.09 15.94
C TRP A 21 25.76 13.71 14.61
N VAL A 22 26.70 14.26 13.83
CA VAL A 22 26.43 14.79 12.48
C VAL A 22 26.07 13.66 11.51
N GLY A 23 26.76 12.51 11.57
CA GLY A 23 26.43 11.33 10.76
C GLY A 23 25.02 10.81 11.05
N TRP A 24 24.63 10.75 12.33
CA TRP A 24 23.28 10.39 12.75
C TRP A 24 22.24 11.43 12.30
N LEU A 25 22.54 12.72 12.40
CA LEU A 25 21.67 13.81 11.93
C LEU A 25 21.50 13.84 10.41
N LEU A 26 22.51 13.42 9.64
CA LEU A 26 22.42 13.32 8.18
C LEU A 26 21.67 12.05 7.75
N LEU A 27 21.84 10.94 8.48
CA LEU A 27 21.07 9.70 8.26
C LEU A 27 19.59 9.87 8.61
N ASN A 28 19.26 10.62 9.67
CA ASN A 28 17.88 10.93 10.06
C ASN A 28 17.27 12.14 9.32
N GLN A 29 18.03 12.80 8.45
CA GLN A 29 17.52 13.85 7.55
C GLN A 29 17.14 13.33 6.16
N ALA A 30 17.29 12.03 5.90
CA ALA A 30 16.51 11.37 4.86
C ALA A 30 15.05 11.45 5.30
N GLY A 31 14.36 12.52 4.88
CA GLY A 31 12.93 12.67 5.15
C GLY A 31 12.20 11.39 4.79
N GLU A 32 11.26 10.97 5.64
CA GLU A 32 10.44 9.80 5.37
C GLU A 32 9.89 9.95 3.94
N ALA A 33 10.21 8.98 3.08
CA ALA A 33 9.66 8.96 1.74
C ALA A 33 8.12 8.98 1.87
N PRO A 34 7.42 9.78 1.05
CA PRO A 34 5.97 9.83 1.11
C PRO A 34 5.37 8.43 1.00
N ASP A 35 4.48 8.08 1.93
CA ASP A 35 3.70 6.85 1.85
C ASP A 35 2.57 7.04 0.84
N TYR A 36 2.92 6.88 -0.44
CA TYR A 36 1.98 7.01 -1.56
C TYR A 36 0.84 5.99 -1.47
N PHE A 37 1.06 4.81 -0.90
CA PHE A 37 -0.03 3.86 -0.71
C PHE A 37 -1.06 4.41 0.27
N ALA A 38 -0.63 4.85 1.46
CA ALA A 38 -1.54 5.39 2.47
C ALA A 38 -2.30 6.64 2.00
N GLN A 39 -1.69 7.47 1.16
CA GLN A 39 -2.33 8.67 0.60
C GLN A 39 -3.46 8.33 -0.38
N TYR A 40 -3.30 7.27 -1.17
CA TYR A 40 -4.20 6.97 -2.29
C TYR A 40 -5.10 5.76 -2.07
N PHE A 41 -4.83 4.94 -1.05
CA PHE A 41 -5.66 3.79 -0.73
C PHE A 41 -6.95 4.22 -0.05
N VAL A 42 -8.04 4.13 -0.81
CA VAL A 42 -9.41 4.20 -0.30
C VAL A 42 -10.10 2.87 -0.62
N PRO A 43 -10.55 2.10 0.37
CA PRO A 43 -11.30 0.86 0.14
C PRO A 43 -12.55 1.11 -0.71
N HIS A 44 -12.72 0.33 -1.78
CA HIS A 44 -13.87 0.40 -2.67
C HIS A 44 -15.13 0.02 -1.89
N PRO A 45 -16.18 0.85 -1.93
CA PRO A 45 -17.39 0.55 -1.20
C PRO A 45 -18.01 -0.75 -1.69
N ILE A 46 -18.36 -1.63 -0.75
CA ILE A 46 -19.20 -2.79 -1.08
C ILE A 46 -20.60 -2.27 -1.41
N ARG A 47 -21.11 -2.63 -2.59
CA ARG A 47 -22.51 -2.43 -2.96
C ARG A 47 -23.35 -3.58 -2.43
N ASP A 48 -24.43 -3.26 -1.74
CA ASP A 48 -25.46 -4.26 -1.44
C ASP A 48 -26.03 -4.81 -2.74
N LEU A 49 -26.06 -6.14 -2.82
CA LEU A 49 -26.63 -6.87 -3.94
C LEU A 49 -27.99 -7.39 -3.46
N ASP A 50 -29.05 -6.99 -4.15
CA ASP A 50 -30.40 -7.48 -3.86
C ASP A 50 -30.59 -8.88 -4.46
N THR A 51 -29.96 -9.86 -3.81
CA THR A 51 -29.79 -11.21 -4.37
C THR A 51 -30.31 -12.31 -3.45
N GLY A 52 -31.24 -11.99 -2.55
CA GLY A 52 -31.79 -12.93 -1.58
C GLY A 52 -30.85 -13.16 -0.38
N PRO A 53 -31.12 -14.18 0.46
CA PRO A 53 -30.38 -14.36 1.70
C PRO A 53 -28.95 -14.85 1.45
N MET A 54 -27.96 -13.98 1.69
CA MET A 54 -26.52 -14.28 1.62
C MET A 54 -25.88 -14.05 2.98
N VAL A 55 -25.76 -15.12 3.77
CA VAL A 55 -25.38 -15.02 5.18
C VAL A 55 -23.94 -14.53 5.31
N HIS A 56 -23.03 -15.09 4.53
CA HIS A 56 -21.61 -14.75 4.63
C HIS A 56 -21.29 -13.41 3.96
N TRP A 57 -21.90 -13.13 2.81
CA TRP A 57 -21.76 -11.84 2.15
C TRP A 57 -22.27 -10.70 3.02
N SER A 58 -23.47 -10.78 3.59
CA SER A 58 -23.99 -9.71 4.46
C SER A 58 -23.11 -9.48 5.68
N LYS A 59 -22.54 -10.55 6.26
CA LYS A 59 -21.54 -10.40 7.33
C LYS A 59 -20.28 -9.71 6.84
N ALA A 60 -19.73 -10.16 5.71
CA ALA A 60 -18.55 -9.55 5.09
C ALA A 60 -18.74 -8.06 4.84
N VAL A 61 -19.90 -7.64 4.30
CA VAL A 61 -20.25 -6.23 4.07
C VAL A 61 -20.19 -5.44 5.39
N ASN A 62 -20.80 -5.97 6.44
CA ASN A 62 -20.85 -5.31 7.74
C ASN A 62 -19.45 -5.12 8.33
N VAL A 63 -18.63 -6.17 8.40
CA VAL A 63 -17.29 -6.06 8.99
C VAL A 63 -16.32 -5.27 8.12
N TYR A 64 -16.49 -5.31 6.79
CA TYR A 64 -15.72 -4.49 5.84
C TYR A 64 -16.04 -2.99 6.04
N ALA A 65 -17.31 -2.63 6.20
CA ALA A 65 -17.73 -1.26 6.47
C ALA A 65 -17.21 -0.74 7.83
N LEU A 66 -16.98 -1.63 8.79
CA LEU A 66 -16.36 -1.32 10.08
C LEU A 66 -14.82 -1.24 10.00
N GLY A 67 -14.21 -1.54 8.85
CA GLY A 67 -12.76 -1.57 8.67
C GLY A 67 -12.07 -2.81 9.24
N ASP A 68 -12.82 -3.82 9.70
CA ASP A 68 -12.24 -5.10 10.14
C ASP A 68 -11.98 -5.98 8.92
N TYR A 69 -10.91 -5.66 8.19
CA TYR A 69 -10.55 -6.35 6.96
C TYR A 69 -10.09 -7.80 7.16
N VAL A 70 -9.61 -8.14 8.36
CA VAL A 70 -9.26 -9.53 8.70
C VAL A 70 -10.53 -10.37 8.79
N ALA A 71 -11.54 -9.91 9.54
CA ALA A 71 -12.83 -10.58 9.62
C ALA A 71 -13.56 -10.57 8.27
N ALA A 72 -13.51 -9.45 7.54
CA ALA A 72 -14.12 -9.34 6.21
C ALA A 72 -13.55 -10.37 5.24
N ASN A 73 -12.23 -10.53 5.20
CA ASN A 73 -11.59 -11.52 4.35
C ASN A 73 -12.03 -12.96 4.71
N ALA A 74 -12.20 -13.26 6.00
CA ALA A 74 -12.70 -14.57 6.43
C ALA A 74 -14.12 -14.84 5.92
N GLU A 75 -15.04 -13.89 6.09
CA GLU A 75 -16.42 -14.02 5.61
C GLU A 75 -16.51 -14.01 4.07
N LEU A 76 -15.67 -13.26 3.36
CA LEU A 76 -15.59 -13.30 1.90
C LEU A 76 -15.13 -14.67 1.38
N ARG A 77 -14.23 -15.36 2.09
CA ARG A 77 -13.82 -16.73 1.75
C ARG A 77 -14.97 -17.72 1.99
N ALA A 78 -15.73 -17.53 3.07
CA ALA A 78 -16.91 -18.34 3.33
C ALA A 78 -18.00 -18.11 2.28
N ALA A 79 -18.24 -16.86 1.85
CA ALA A 79 -19.17 -16.52 0.77
C ALA A 79 -18.75 -17.12 -0.58
N GLU A 80 -17.44 -17.12 -0.90
CA GLU A 80 -16.91 -17.81 -2.09
C GLU A 80 -17.16 -19.33 -2.04
N GLN A 81 -16.93 -19.95 -0.88
CA GLN A 81 -17.16 -21.40 -0.69
C GLN A 81 -18.63 -21.78 -0.77
N ALA A 82 -19.51 -20.94 -0.21
CA ALA A 82 -20.96 -21.11 -0.27
C ALA A 82 -21.56 -20.73 -1.63
N GLN A 83 -20.73 -20.21 -2.56
CA GLN A 83 -21.14 -19.75 -3.89
C GLN A 83 -22.26 -18.68 -3.83
N GLU A 84 -22.27 -17.87 -2.77
CA GLU A 84 -23.26 -16.79 -2.61
C GLU A 84 -23.08 -15.73 -3.71
N LEU A 85 -21.84 -15.52 -4.18
CA LEU A 85 -21.54 -14.57 -5.24
C LEU A 85 -20.55 -15.10 -6.26
N PRO A 86 -20.50 -14.49 -7.47
CA PRO A 86 -19.46 -14.78 -8.44
C PRO A 86 -18.08 -14.62 -7.81
N ARG A 87 -17.23 -15.61 -8.03
CA ARG A 87 -15.88 -15.70 -7.48
C ARG A 87 -15.03 -14.45 -7.73
N VAL A 88 -15.24 -13.78 -8.86
CA VAL A 88 -14.52 -12.53 -9.17
C VAL A 88 -14.89 -11.38 -8.23
N ILE A 89 -16.14 -11.30 -7.78
CA ILE A 89 -16.61 -10.26 -6.86
C ILE A 89 -16.05 -10.52 -5.45
N THR A 90 -16.20 -11.73 -4.93
CA THR A 90 -15.66 -12.06 -3.60
C THR A 90 -14.15 -11.86 -3.56
N ARG A 91 -13.42 -12.32 -4.58
CA ARG A 91 -11.96 -12.15 -4.66
C ARG A 91 -11.51 -10.72 -4.86
N PHE A 92 -12.28 -9.90 -5.58
CA PHE A 92 -11.99 -8.47 -5.69
C PHE A 92 -11.92 -7.81 -4.30
N TYR A 93 -12.91 -8.07 -3.44
CA TYR A 93 -12.92 -7.54 -2.07
C TYR A 93 -11.91 -8.23 -1.15
N GLN A 94 -11.60 -9.52 -1.37
CA GLN A 94 -10.50 -10.18 -0.64
C GLN A 94 -9.17 -9.48 -0.92
N GLY A 95 -8.90 -9.09 -2.19
CA GLY A 95 -7.72 -8.31 -2.55
C GLY A 95 -7.63 -6.98 -1.82
N GLN A 96 -8.75 -6.31 -1.61
CA GLN A 96 -8.78 -5.05 -0.87
C GLN A 96 -8.51 -5.26 0.61
N CYS A 97 -9.06 -6.33 1.19
CA CYS A 97 -8.77 -6.69 2.57
C CYS A 97 -7.29 -7.00 2.76
N LEU A 98 -6.66 -7.70 1.80
CA LEU A 98 -5.23 -7.98 1.81
C LEU A 98 -4.39 -6.70 1.77
N LEU A 99 -4.72 -5.75 0.88
CA LEU A 99 -4.05 -4.44 0.83
C LEU A 99 -4.18 -3.69 2.16
N ALA A 100 -5.39 -3.58 2.69
CA ALA A 100 -5.65 -2.87 3.93
C ALA A 100 -4.98 -3.51 5.17
N THR A 101 -4.49 -4.75 5.05
CA THR A 101 -3.82 -5.48 6.13
C THR A 101 -2.33 -5.73 5.84
N GLY A 102 -1.75 -5.04 4.85
CA GLY A 102 -0.30 -5.08 4.55
C GLY A 102 0.17 -6.31 3.77
N TYR A 103 -0.75 -7.09 3.20
CA TYR A 103 -0.45 -8.26 2.37
C TYR A 103 -0.45 -7.90 0.88
N ALA A 104 0.29 -6.85 0.50
CA ALA A 104 0.28 -6.31 -0.86
C ALA A 104 0.79 -7.31 -1.91
N ARG A 105 1.73 -8.18 -1.56
CA ARG A 105 2.24 -9.21 -2.50
C ARG A 105 1.17 -10.24 -2.84
N GLU A 106 0.41 -10.69 -1.86
CA GLU A 106 -0.72 -11.57 -2.05
C GLU A 106 -1.82 -10.89 -2.86
N ALA A 107 -2.11 -9.61 -2.58
CA ALA A 107 -3.08 -8.82 -3.32
C ALA A 107 -2.67 -8.64 -4.79
N GLU A 108 -1.41 -8.29 -5.07
CA GLU A 108 -0.86 -8.16 -6.43
C GLU A 108 -1.07 -9.46 -7.22
N THR A 109 -0.69 -10.59 -6.61
CA THR A 109 -0.84 -11.92 -7.22
C THR A 109 -2.30 -12.25 -7.51
N LEU A 110 -3.22 -11.86 -6.61
CA LEU A 110 -4.64 -12.08 -6.77
C LEU A 110 -5.21 -11.23 -7.91
N TYR A 111 -4.95 -9.93 -7.92
CA TYR A 111 -5.48 -9.01 -8.93
C TYR A 111 -4.96 -9.32 -10.33
N ARG A 112 -3.68 -9.65 -10.50
CA ARG A 112 -3.15 -10.10 -11.81
C ARG A 112 -3.91 -11.29 -12.37
N LYS A 113 -4.32 -12.24 -11.52
CA LYS A 113 -5.13 -13.40 -11.94
C LYS A 113 -6.59 -13.03 -12.21
N LEU A 114 -7.14 -12.03 -11.53
CA LEU A 114 -8.51 -11.57 -11.77
C LEU A 114 -8.62 -10.79 -13.08
N LEU A 115 -7.64 -9.93 -13.39
CA LEU A 115 -7.60 -9.16 -14.65
C LEU A 115 -7.43 -10.03 -15.92
N GLN A 116 -7.05 -11.30 -15.77
CA GLN A 116 -7.07 -12.27 -16.86
C GLN A 116 -8.48 -12.79 -17.19
N GLN A 117 -9.47 -12.47 -16.36
CA GLN A 117 -10.86 -12.90 -16.53
C GLN A 117 -11.67 -11.76 -17.15
N PRO A 118 -12.48 -12.03 -18.18
CA PRO A 118 -13.23 -10.98 -18.88
C PRO A 118 -14.37 -10.37 -18.04
N ALA A 119 -14.78 -11.02 -16.95
CA ALA A 119 -15.89 -10.58 -16.11
C ALA A 119 -15.35 -9.94 -14.82
N GLY A 120 -15.87 -8.77 -14.44
CA GLY A 120 -15.55 -8.11 -13.17
C GLY A 120 -15.30 -6.61 -13.31
N PRO A 121 -15.13 -5.89 -12.18
CA PRO A 121 -14.81 -4.47 -12.19
C PRO A 121 -13.34 -4.23 -12.60
N HIS A 122 -13.08 -4.25 -13.91
CA HIS A 122 -11.73 -4.12 -14.49
C HIS A 122 -10.98 -2.87 -14.02
N GLU A 123 -11.59 -1.70 -14.19
CA GLU A 123 -10.94 -0.43 -13.86
C GLU A 123 -10.59 -0.34 -12.36
N PRO A 124 -11.49 -0.64 -11.40
CA PRO A 124 -11.10 -0.77 -10.00
C PRO A 124 -10.00 -1.81 -9.75
N MET A 125 -10.00 -2.96 -10.44
CA MET A 125 -8.95 -3.96 -10.26
C MET A 125 -7.57 -3.45 -10.72
N GLN A 126 -7.49 -2.73 -11.84
CA GLN A 126 -6.25 -2.10 -12.29
C GLN A 126 -5.76 -1.09 -11.27
N TRP A 127 -6.67 -0.25 -10.74
CA TRP A 127 -6.33 0.72 -9.70
C TRP A 127 -5.73 0.05 -8.44
N TYR A 128 -6.38 -0.97 -7.90
CA TYR A 128 -5.85 -1.64 -6.69
C TYR A 128 -4.63 -2.51 -6.96
N LEU A 129 -4.45 -3.05 -8.17
CA LEU A 129 -3.20 -3.70 -8.57
C LEU A 129 -2.05 -2.68 -8.60
N MET A 130 -2.29 -1.50 -9.17
CA MET A 130 -1.31 -0.41 -9.18
C MET A 130 -0.94 -0.01 -7.75
N LEU A 131 -1.92 0.16 -6.85
CA LEU A 131 -1.63 0.48 -5.45
C LEU A 131 -0.82 -0.63 -4.75
N ALA A 132 -1.09 -1.91 -5.06
CA ALA A 132 -0.27 -3.02 -4.56
C ALA A 132 1.19 -2.89 -5.03
N GLN A 133 1.42 -2.49 -6.29
CA GLN A 133 2.76 -2.28 -6.83
C GLN A 133 3.47 -1.10 -6.16
N VAL A 134 2.74 -0.01 -5.89
CA VAL A 134 3.25 1.16 -5.14
C VAL A 134 3.70 0.75 -3.73
N ASP A 135 2.87 0.02 -3.00
CA ASP A 135 3.20 -0.47 -1.64
C ASP A 135 4.42 -1.40 -1.63
N LEU A 136 4.61 -2.18 -2.70
CA LEU A 136 5.76 -3.05 -2.89
C LEU A 136 7.02 -2.34 -3.42
N GLY A 137 6.97 -1.01 -3.62
CA GLY A 137 8.07 -0.21 -4.20
C GLY A 137 8.34 -0.49 -5.68
N GLN A 138 7.42 -1.14 -6.39
CA GLN A 138 7.54 -1.49 -7.81
C GLN A 138 7.14 -0.30 -8.71
N PHE A 139 7.75 0.87 -8.47
CA PHE A 139 7.30 2.13 -9.08
C PHE A 139 7.33 2.15 -10.60
N GLN A 140 8.26 1.42 -11.24
CA GLN A 140 8.28 1.33 -12.69
C GLN A 140 7.02 0.65 -13.26
N ALA A 141 6.62 -0.48 -12.68
CA ALA A 141 5.39 -1.17 -13.08
C ALA A 141 4.15 -0.32 -12.75
N ALA A 142 4.15 0.37 -11.61
CA ALA A 142 3.08 1.28 -11.24
C ALA A 142 2.93 2.42 -12.25
N ARG A 143 4.03 3.04 -12.70
CA ARG A 143 4.01 4.11 -13.73
C ARG A 143 3.39 3.64 -15.05
N GLU A 144 3.76 2.45 -15.51
CA GLU A 144 3.20 1.85 -16.72
C GLU A 144 1.68 1.65 -16.56
N MET A 145 1.25 1.10 -15.44
CA MET A 145 -0.18 0.90 -15.15
C MET A 145 -0.95 2.21 -14.98
N LEU A 146 -0.34 3.23 -14.38
CA LEU A 146 -0.94 4.57 -14.25
C LEU A 146 -1.16 5.20 -15.64
N ALA A 147 -0.19 5.09 -16.54
CA ALA A 147 -0.34 5.57 -17.91
C ALA A 147 -1.50 4.88 -18.65
N GLU A 148 -1.66 3.57 -18.45
CA GLU A 148 -2.81 2.81 -18.97
C GLU A 148 -4.13 3.34 -18.40
N ILE A 149 -4.26 3.44 -17.08
CA ILE A 149 -5.47 3.95 -16.39
C ILE A 149 -5.84 5.37 -16.86
N ILE A 150 -4.84 6.24 -17.06
CA ILE A 150 -5.05 7.61 -17.57
C ILE A 150 -5.59 7.56 -19.00
N SER A 151 -5.06 6.67 -19.84
CA SER A 151 -5.45 6.54 -21.25
C SER A 151 -6.90 6.07 -21.43
N GLU A 152 -7.41 5.28 -20.49
CA GLU A 152 -8.78 4.78 -20.47
C GLU A 152 -9.82 5.86 -20.13
N GLN A 153 -9.39 7.01 -19.58
CA GLN A 153 -10.25 8.15 -19.22
C GLN A 153 -11.41 7.78 -18.28
N GLY A 154 -11.18 6.79 -17.41
CA GLY A 154 -12.16 6.30 -16.44
C GLY A 154 -12.27 7.14 -15.16
N TYR A 155 -12.99 6.60 -14.17
CA TYR A 155 -13.14 7.18 -12.84
C TYR A 155 -11.80 7.51 -12.16
N TYR A 156 -10.80 6.64 -12.30
CA TYR A 156 -9.49 6.84 -11.65
C TYR A 156 -8.50 7.69 -12.46
N ALA A 157 -8.81 8.11 -13.69
CA ALA A 157 -7.85 8.77 -14.56
C ALA A 157 -7.25 10.06 -13.95
N GLY A 158 -8.07 10.89 -13.29
CA GLY A 158 -7.60 12.11 -12.63
C GLY A 158 -6.67 11.82 -11.45
N THR A 159 -7.05 10.87 -10.59
CA THR A 159 -6.24 10.44 -9.44
C THR A 159 -4.95 9.77 -9.88
N ALA A 160 -5.00 8.97 -10.95
CA ALA A 160 -3.83 8.33 -11.55
C ALA A 160 -2.85 9.35 -12.12
N ALA A 161 -3.34 10.40 -12.79
CA ALA A 161 -2.48 11.49 -13.28
C ALA A 161 -1.78 12.23 -12.14
N GLN A 162 -2.47 12.45 -11.02
CA GLN A 162 -1.88 13.07 -9.84
C GLN A 162 -0.76 12.20 -9.25
N LEU A 163 -1.05 10.92 -8.98
CA LEU A 163 -0.07 9.99 -8.43
C LEU A 163 1.14 9.82 -9.36
N LEU A 164 0.93 9.73 -10.67
CA LEU A 164 2.03 9.65 -11.64
C LEU A 164 2.95 10.88 -11.56
N GLY A 165 2.36 12.08 -11.50
CA GLY A 165 3.13 13.32 -11.33
C GLY A 165 3.93 13.36 -10.03
N GLU A 166 3.35 12.87 -8.94
CA GLU A 166 4.04 12.74 -7.65
C GLU A 166 5.21 11.75 -7.72
N LEU A 167 5.00 10.56 -8.31
CA LEU A 167 6.06 9.56 -8.52
C LEU A 167 7.20 10.04 -9.43
N ASP A 168 6.92 10.91 -10.39
CA ASP A 168 7.93 11.46 -11.30
C ASP A 168 8.69 12.64 -10.69
N SER A 169 8.03 13.42 -9.83
CA SER A 169 8.64 14.56 -9.13
C SER A 169 9.46 14.14 -7.91
N GLY A 170 9.08 13.07 -7.23
CA GLY A 170 9.73 12.55 -6.02
C GLY A 170 10.91 11.61 -6.28
N ALA A 171 11.66 11.82 -7.38
CA ALA A 171 12.71 10.92 -7.88
C ALA A 171 13.53 10.22 -6.77
N LEU A 172 13.22 8.94 -6.57
CA LEU A 172 14.05 7.92 -5.91
C LEU A 172 15.15 7.44 -6.86
#